data_AF-A0A367QU59-F1
#
_entry.id   AF-A0A367QU59-F1
#
_cell.length_a   1.000
_cell.length_b   1.000
_cell.length_c   1.000
_cell.angle_alpha   90.00
_cell.angle_beta   90.00
_cell.angle_gamma   90.00
#
_symmetry.space_group_name_H-M   'P 1'
#
loop_
_entity.id
_entity.type
_entity.pdbx_description
1 polymer ?
#
loop_
_entity_poly.entity_id
_entity_poly.type
_entity_poly.pdbx_seq_one_letter_code
_entity_poly.pdbx_strand_id
1 'polypeptide(L)'
;MLLTTSTDPFTRGLDYLYGVRSLALDPGIVDVVYDLDNRIPICTWVGNHIDALNTKLNVYLQACHDCFHPWEQCAIQILAAPFAQSFGIDGLCNLQTDPITILIDVGRVLPEDWWLLVMHEYAHAHAGSPGHHQEFAKSLAHLCLGLAIAPPSCQPGMEASLRSYPNCRPTKDPLAFWRGLG
;
A
#
# COMPACT_ATOMS: atom_id res chain seq x y z
N MET A 1 5.93 7.40 -11.99
CA MET A 1 5.55 6.18 -12.72
C MET A 1 6.81 5.38 -13.02
N LEU A 2 6.95 4.19 -12.45
CA LEU A 2 8.03 3.26 -12.81
C LEU A 2 7.74 2.67 -14.19
N LEU A 3 8.48 3.09 -15.22
CA LEU A 3 8.35 2.55 -16.57
C LEU A 3 9.27 1.34 -16.70
N THR A 4 8.71 0.18 -17.00
CA THR A 4 9.46 -1.02 -17.36
C THR A 4 9.36 -1.19 -18.88
N THR A 5 10.49 -1.27 -19.59
CA THR A 5 10.51 -1.38 -21.06
C THR A 5 10.76 -2.81 -21.54
N SER A 6 11.03 -3.74 -20.61
CA SER A 6 11.26 -5.15 -20.94
C SER A 6 9.95 -5.87 -21.24
N THR A 7 9.94 -6.67 -22.30
CA THR A 7 8.84 -7.59 -22.64
C THR A 7 8.99 -8.96 -21.97
N ASP A 8 10.14 -9.26 -21.36
CA ASP A 8 10.35 -10.47 -20.57
C ASP A 8 9.73 -10.29 -19.18
N PRO A 9 8.73 -11.11 -18.78
CA PRO A 9 8.02 -10.91 -17.51
C PRO A 9 8.93 -10.94 -16.28
N PHE A 10 9.94 -11.81 -16.26
CA PHE A 10 10.87 -11.89 -15.14
C PHE A 10 11.67 -10.59 -14.99
N THR A 11 12.34 -10.15 -16.06
CA THR A 11 13.13 -8.91 -16.07
C THR A 11 12.26 -7.71 -15.74
N ARG A 12 11.06 -7.65 -16.33
CA ARG A 12 10.09 -6.60 -16.09
C ARG A 12 9.68 -6.51 -14.62
N GLY A 13 9.34 -7.64 -14.00
CA GLY A 13 8.97 -7.67 -12.59
C GLY A 13 10.15 -7.37 -11.67
N LEU A 14 11.35 -7.81 -12.03
CA LEU A 14 12.57 -7.50 -11.29
C LEU A 14 12.87 -5.99 -11.30
N ASP A 15 12.83 -5.36 -12.47
CA ASP A 15 13.02 -3.91 -12.64
C ASP A 15 11.97 -3.12 -11.85
N TYR A 16 10.70 -3.56 -11.92
CA TYR A 16 9.63 -2.98 -11.13
C TYR A 16 9.94 -3.04 -9.63
N LEU A 17 10.31 -4.22 -9.10
CA LEU A 17 10.55 -4.41 -7.67
C LEU A 17 11.77 -3.63 -7.18
N TYR A 18 12.84 -3.51 -7.98
CA TYR A 18 13.95 -2.61 -7.66
C TYR A 18 13.52 -1.14 -7.63
N GLY A 19 12.66 -0.73 -8.56
CA GLY A 19 12.04 0.58 -8.56
C GLY A 19 11.25 0.85 -7.29
N VAL A 20 10.33 -0.05 -6.92
CA VAL A 20 9.52 0.09 -5.70
C VAL A 20 10.40 0.10 -4.45
N ARG A 21 11.42 -0.76 -4.41
CA ARG A 21 12.39 -0.83 -3.31
C ARG A 21 13.09 0.51 -3.07
N SER A 22 13.38 1.27 -4.13
CA SER A 22 14.00 2.60 -4.00
C SER A 22 13.08 3.68 -3.43
N LEU A 23 11.76 3.43 -3.42
CA LEU A 23 10.73 4.33 -2.90
C LEU A 23 10.30 3.97 -1.47
N ALA A 24 10.71 2.82 -0.94
CA ALA A 24 10.42 2.41 0.43
C ALA A 24 11.27 3.19 1.44
N LEU A 25 10.76 3.37 2.67
CA LEU A 25 11.51 3.99 3.78
C LEU A 25 12.76 3.18 4.17
N ASP A 26 12.65 1.85 4.07
CA ASP A 26 13.76 0.91 4.23
C ASP A 26 13.75 -0.03 3.02
N PRO A 27 14.84 -0.10 2.22
CA PRO A 27 14.94 -1.03 1.10
C PRO A 27 14.79 -2.51 1.46
N GLY A 28 14.94 -2.88 2.73
CA GLY A 28 14.67 -4.21 3.26
C GLY A 28 13.19 -4.57 3.32
N ILE A 29 12.28 -3.60 3.15
CA ILE A 29 10.83 -3.87 3.08
C ILE A 29 10.49 -4.70 1.84
N VAL A 30 11.17 -4.47 0.72
CA VAL A 30 11.01 -5.25 -0.51
C VAL A 30 12.24 -6.14 -0.69
N ASP A 31 12.30 -7.24 0.05
CA ASP A 31 13.47 -8.14 0.14
C ASP A 31 13.43 -9.32 -0.84
N VAL A 32 12.31 -9.55 -1.53
CA VAL A 32 12.14 -10.67 -2.47
C VAL A 32 13.21 -10.72 -3.57
N VAL A 33 13.88 -9.61 -3.85
CA VAL A 33 15.03 -9.54 -4.77
C VAL A 33 16.22 -10.38 -4.30
N TYR A 34 16.30 -10.70 -3.01
CA TYR A 34 17.33 -11.52 -2.37
C TYR A 34 16.85 -12.95 -2.04
N ASP A 35 15.56 -13.23 -2.17
CA ASP A 35 14.97 -14.55 -1.90
C ASP A 35 15.15 -15.47 -3.13
N LEU A 36 16.17 -16.33 -3.09
CA LEU A 36 16.51 -17.21 -4.22
C LEU A 36 15.38 -18.17 -4.61
N ASP A 37 14.57 -18.61 -3.64
CA ASP A 37 13.51 -19.59 -3.87
C ASP A 37 12.27 -18.93 -4.50
N ASN A 38 11.97 -17.70 -4.09
CA ASN A 38 10.75 -17.01 -4.51
C ASN A 38 10.95 -15.95 -5.60
N ARG A 39 12.18 -15.51 -5.85
CA ARG A 39 12.47 -14.43 -6.80
C ARG A 39 11.93 -14.70 -8.19
N ILE A 40 12.19 -15.87 -8.77
CA ILE A 40 11.75 -16.18 -10.14
C ILE A 40 10.22 -16.18 -10.25
N PRO A 41 9.46 -16.98 -9.47
CA PRO A 41 8.01 -17.00 -9.59
C PRO A 41 7.38 -15.64 -9.27
N ILE A 42 7.84 -14.92 -8.25
CA ILE A 42 7.27 -13.63 -7.87
C ILE A 42 7.57 -12.56 -8.93
N CYS A 43 8.82 -12.43 -9.39
CA CYS A 43 9.14 -11.44 -10.44
C CYS A 43 8.36 -11.73 -11.72
N THR A 44 8.23 -13.00 -12.12
CA THR A 44 7.45 -13.38 -13.30
C THR A 44 5.98 -13.00 -13.14
N TRP A 45 5.38 -13.28 -11.98
CA TRP A 45 3.99 -12.93 -11.70
C TRP A 45 3.78 -11.42 -11.70
N VAL A 46 4.66 -10.67 -11.02
CA VAL A 46 4.65 -9.20 -10.99
C VAL A 46 4.73 -8.64 -12.41
N GLY A 47 5.69 -9.07 -13.23
CA GLY A 47 5.84 -8.56 -14.60
C GLY A 47 4.62 -8.78 -15.49
N ASN A 48 3.79 -9.80 -15.21
CA ASN A 48 2.57 -10.07 -15.95
C ASN A 48 1.34 -9.29 -15.45
N HIS A 49 1.29 -8.95 -14.15
CA HIS A 49 0.02 -8.51 -13.52
C HIS A 49 0.08 -7.13 -12.86
N ILE A 50 1.27 -6.55 -12.68
CA ILE A 50 1.44 -5.39 -11.80
C ILE A 50 0.70 -4.13 -12.27
N ASP A 51 0.59 -3.91 -13.58
CA ASP A 51 -0.14 -2.76 -14.11
C ASP A 51 -1.63 -2.81 -13.76
N ALA A 52 -2.25 -3.99 -13.93
CA ALA A 52 -3.66 -4.18 -13.60
C ALA A 52 -3.91 -4.01 -12.10
N LEU A 53 -2.98 -4.53 -11.28
CA LEU A 53 -3.04 -4.39 -9.83
C LEU A 53 -2.89 -2.93 -9.39
N ASN A 54 -1.89 -2.22 -9.90
CA ASN A 54 -1.70 -0.80 -9.61
C ASN A 54 -2.86 0.04 -10.14
N THR A 55 -3.46 -0.31 -11.28
CA THR A 55 -4.67 0.36 -11.78
C THR A 55 -5.81 0.21 -10.78
N LYS A 56 -6.03 -0.99 -10.23
CA LYS A 56 -7.05 -1.23 -9.20
C LYS A 56 -6.77 -0.44 -7.91
N LEU A 57 -5.52 -0.39 -7.45
CA LEU A 57 -5.15 0.44 -6.29
C LEU A 57 -5.37 1.94 -6.55
N ASN A 58 -5.11 2.42 -7.77
CA ASN A 58 -5.38 3.80 -8.15
C ASN A 58 -6.87 4.15 -8.11
N VAL A 59 -7.78 3.20 -8.39
CA VAL A 59 -9.22 3.41 -8.21
C VAL A 59 -9.56 3.66 -6.74
N TYR A 60 -8.94 2.91 -5.81
CA TYR A 60 -9.15 3.14 -4.37
C TYR A 60 -8.52 4.46 -3.90
N LEU A 61 -7.33 4.80 -4.41
CA LEU A 61 -6.70 6.09 -4.16
C LEU A 61 -7.59 7.24 -4.64
N GLN A 62 -8.17 7.12 -5.83
CA GLN A 62 -9.07 8.14 -6.37
C GLN A 62 -10.33 8.31 -5.50
N ALA A 63 -10.92 7.22 -5.01
CA ALA A 63 -12.05 7.30 -4.08
C ALA A 63 -11.68 8.06 -2.78
N CYS A 64 -10.44 7.93 -2.31
CA CYS A 64 -9.94 8.72 -1.18
C CYS A 64 -9.77 10.20 -1.55
N HIS A 65 -9.22 10.51 -2.74
CA HIS A 65 -9.12 11.88 -3.24
C HIS A 65 -10.49 12.55 -3.35
N ASP A 66 -11.50 11.84 -3.83
CA ASP A 66 -12.86 12.35 -4.03
C ASP A 66 -13.57 12.74 -2.72
N CYS A 67 -13.03 12.30 -1.57
CA CYS A 67 -13.50 12.75 -0.26
C CYS A 67 -13.04 14.17 0.10
N PHE A 68 -12.01 14.70 -0.56
CA PHE A 68 -11.42 16.01 -0.26
C PHE A 68 -11.60 16.98 -1.42
N HIS A 69 -11.65 18.28 -1.11
CA HIS A 69 -11.70 19.29 -2.15
C HIS A 69 -10.39 19.28 -2.97
N PRO A 70 -10.40 19.56 -4.29
CA PRO A 70 -9.21 19.43 -5.13
C PRO A 70 -7.93 20.14 -4.63
N TRP A 71 -8.07 21.21 -3.86
CA TRP A 71 -6.94 21.96 -3.27
C TRP A 71 -6.27 21.30 -2.07
N GLU A 72 -6.90 20.27 -1.48
CA GLU A 72 -6.46 19.51 -0.30
C GLU A 72 -5.89 18.15 -0.73
N GLN A 73 -6.05 17.79 -2.00
CA GLN A 73 -5.54 16.54 -2.55
C GLN A 73 -4.02 16.63 -2.71
N CYS A 74 -3.29 15.79 -1.97
CA CYS A 74 -1.85 15.67 -2.10
C CYS A 74 -1.48 14.91 -3.39
N ALA A 75 -0.32 15.23 -3.98
CA ALA A 75 0.22 14.41 -5.06
C ALA A 75 0.73 13.07 -4.49
N ILE A 76 0.06 11.97 -4.86
CA ILE A 76 0.35 10.62 -4.34
C ILE A 76 0.56 9.65 -5.51
N GLN A 77 1.57 8.78 -5.39
CA GLN A 77 1.70 7.56 -6.20
C GLN A 77 1.43 6.34 -5.33
N ILE A 78 0.67 5.38 -5.84
CA ILE A 78 0.37 4.12 -5.14
C ILE A 78 0.87 2.93 -5.96
N LEU A 79 1.56 2.01 -5.29
CA LEU A 79 2.21 0.86 -5.91
C LEU A 79 2.04 -0.39 -5.04
N ALA A 80 1.78 -1.52 -5.67
CA ALA A 80 1.72 -2.81 -4.98
C ALA A 80 3.12 -3.45 -4.92
N ALA A 81 3.47 -4.09 -3.80
CA ALA A 81 4.68 -4.90 -3.71
C ALA A 81 4.60 -5.94 -2.57
N PRO A 82 5.27 -7.10 -2.72
CA PRO A 82 5.45 -8.02 -1.61
C PRO A 82 6.37 -7.41 -0.55
N PHE A 83 5.95 -7.44 0.71
CA PHE A 83 6.74 -6.98 1.83
C PHE A 83 7.42 -8.14 2.56
N ALA A 84 8.60 -7.88 3.10
CA ALA A 84 9.32 -8.77 3.99
C ALA A 84 8.51 -9.05 5.27
N GLN A 85 8.39 -10.34 5.65
CA GLN A 85 7.63 -10.75 6.83
C GLN A 85 8.17 -10.14 8.14
N SER A 86 9.47 -9.87 8.21
CA SER A 86 10.15 -9.31 9.37
C SER A 86 9.64 -7.92 9.79
N PHE A 87 9.06 -7.14 8.88
CA PHE A 87 8.56 -5.79 9.18
C PHE A 87 7.16 -5.79 9.79
N GLY A 88 6.36 -6.84 9.57
CA GLY A 88 5.02 -6.97 10.17
C GLY A 88 4.06 -5.82 9.81
N ILE A 89 4.16 -5.29 8.59
CA ILE A 89 3.29 -4.24 8.04
C ILE A 89 2.62 -4.74 6.75
N ASP A 90 1.44 -4.20 6.45
CA ASP A 90 0.66 -4.53 5.25
C ASP A 90 0.65 -3.38 4.24
N GLY A 91 0.87 -2.15 4.71
CA GLY A 91 0.98 -0.94 3.92
C GLY A 91 2.04 -0.01 4.50
N LEU A 92 2.48 0.97 3.72
CA LEU A 92 3.28 2.09 4.20
C LEU A 92 3.03 3.36 3.38
N CYS A 93 3.12 4.50 4.05
CA CYS A 93 3.15 5.81 3.43
C CYS A 93 4.56 6.43 3.62
N ASN A 94 5.28 6.64 2.53
CA ASN A 94 6.57 7.35 2.51
C ASN A 94 6.37 8.82 2.15
N LEU A 95 6.25 9.65 3.19
CA LEU A 95 6.13 11.11 3.10
C LEU A 95 7.41 11.81 2.58
N GLN A 96 8.53 11.10 2.45
CA GLN A 96 9.82 11.68 2.00
C GLN A 96 10.00 11.66 0.49
N THR A 97 9.06 11.09 -0.25
CA THR A 97 9.08 11.00 -1.72
C THR A 97 8.22 12.11 -2.34
N ASP A 98 8.55 12.51 -3.57
CA ASP A 98 7.77 13.48 -4.35
C ASP A 98 7.47 12.92 -5.75
N PRO A 99 6.20 12.54 -6.06
CA PRO A 99 5.04 12.57 -5.17
C PRO A 99 5.15 11.58 -3.99
N ILE A 100 4.34 11.79 -2.94
CA ILE A 100 4.25 10.90 -1.77
C ILE A 100 3.95 9.48 -2.25
N THR A 101 4.66 8.49 -1.72
CA THR A 101 4.51 7.10 -2.14
C THR A 101 3.73 6.31 -1.11
N ILE A 102 2.65 5.67 -1.53
CA ILE A 102 1.97 4.63 -0.77
C ILE A 102 2.36 3.27 -1.37
N LEU A 103 2.89 2.37 -0.55
CA LEU A 103 3.13 0.98 -0.95
C LEU A 103 2.15 0.06 -0.22
N ILE A 104 1.59 -0.91 -0.95
CA ILE A 104 0.58 -1.85 -0.42
C ILE A 104 1.02 -3.28 -0.71
N ASP A 105 1.10 -4.12 0.32
CA ASP A 105 1.21 -5.56 0.17
C ASP A 105 -0.18 -6.19 0.13
N VAL A 106 -0.74 -6.24 -1.07
CA VAL A 106 -2.04 -6.84 -1.35
C VAL A 106 -2.10 -8.34 -1.08
N GLY A 107 -0.94 -9.01 -0.94
CA GLY A 107 -0.89 -10.43 -0.61
C GLY A 107 -1.24 -10.69 0.85
N ARG A 108 -1.07 -9.71 1.75
CA ARG A 108 -1.28 -9.89 3.20
C ARG A 108 -2.72 -9.79 3.66
N VAL A 109 -3.58 -9.15 2.87
CA VAL A 109 -4.98 -8.90 3.22
C VAL A 109 -5.92 -9.43 2.14
N LEU A 110 -7.13 -9.83 2.53
CA LEU A 110 -8.13 -10.30 1.57
C LEU A 110 -8.46 -9.23 0.52
N PRO A 111 -8.74 -9.61 -0.75
CA PRO A 111 -9.00 -8.66 -1.83
C PRO A 111 -10.14 -7.66 -1.57
N GLU A 112 -11.13 -8.04 -0.77
CA GLU A 112 -12.25 -7.17 -0.40
C GLU A 112 -11.86 -6.08 0.60
N ASP A 113 -10.70 -6.22 1.26
CA ASP A 113 -10.24 -5.30 2.29
C ASP A 113 -9.09 -4.40 1.80
N TRP A 114 -8.60 -4.59 0.56
CA TRP A 114 -7.52 -3.76 -0.01
C TRP A 114 -7.80 -2.27 0.06
N TRP A 115 -9.04 -1.87 -0.20
CA TRP A 115 -9.44 -0.46 -0.16
C TRP A 115 -9.37 0.13 1.26
N LEU A 116 -9.61 -0.66 2.31
CA LEU A 116 -9.48 -0.23 3.71
C LEU A 116 -8.01 0.10 4.02
N LEU A 117 -7.10 -0.72 3.52
CA LEU A 117 -5.66 -0.52 3.66
C LEU A 117 -5.19 0.71 2.89
N VAL A 118 -5.66 0.90 1.65
CA VAL A 118 -5.37 2.13 0.88
C VAL A 118 -5.85 3.38 1.63
N MET A 119 -7.08 3.34 2.18
CA MET A 119 -7.63 4.45 2.94
C MET A 119 -6.80 4.75 4.20
N HIS A 120 -6.32 3.73 4.92
CA HIS A 120 -5.43 3.92 6.06
C HIS A 120 -4.15 4.65 5.67
N GLU A 121 -3.47 4.19 4.63
CA GLU A 121 -2.22 4.81 4.19
C GLU A 121 -2.44 6.21 3.58
N TYR A 122 -3.59 6.45 2.94
CA TYR A 122 -3.98 7.78 2.50
C TYR A 122 -4.15 8.75 3.67
N ALA A 123 -4.70 8.29 4.80
CA ALA A 123 -4.84 9.13 5.98
C ALA A 123 -3.48 9.62 6.51
N HIS A 124 -2.41 8.81 6.43
CA HIS A 124 -1.05 9.27 6.72
C HIS A 124 -0.59 10.34 5.72
N ALA A 125 -0.82 10.12 4.44
CA ALA A 125 -0.45 11.07 3.38
C ALA A 125 -1.12 12.44 3.59
N HIS A 126 -2.43 12.45 3.88
CA HIS A 126 -3.19 13.67 4.11
C HIS A 126 -2.82 14.36 5.43
N ALA A 127 -2.52 13.59 6.48
CA ALA A 127 -2.09 14.13 7.76
C ALA A 127 -0.69 14.77 7.69
N GLY A 128 0.14 14.38 6.71
CA GLY A 128 1.44 15.00 6.44
C GLY A 128 2.53 14.69 7.46
N SER A 129 2.28 13.77 8.40
CA SER A 129 3.27 13.33 9.39
C SER A 129 3.07 11.86 9.75
N PRO A 130 4.15 11.15 10.13
CA PRO A 130 4.06 9.73 10.46
C PRO A 130 3.37 9.51 11.81
N GLY A 131 2.66 8.39 11.92
CA GLY A 131 2.07 7.90 13.16
C GLY A 131 0.60 8.25 13.33
N HIS A 132 -0.01 7.67 14.36
CA HIS A 132 -1.46 7.66 14.54
C HIS A 132 -1.97 8.79 15.45
N HIS A 133 -1.45 10.01 15.24
CA HIS A 133 -1.78 11.20 16.04
C HIS A 133 -3.14 11.81 15.68
N GLN A 134 -3.49 12.94 16.30
CA GLN A 134 -4.80 13.57 16.13
C GLN A 134 -5.14 13.96 14.69
N GLU A 135 -4.20 14.54 13.92
CA GLU A 135 -4.45 14.87 12.50
C GLU A 135 -4.66 13.64 11.61
N PHE A 136 -3.95 12.54 11.89
CA PHE A 136 -4.23 11.24 11.27
C PHE A 136 -5.65 10.78 11.62
N ALA A 137 -6.04 10.81 12.90
CA ALA A 137 -7.36 10.40 13.35
C ALA A 137 -8.49 11.20 12.66
N LYS A 138 -8.30 12.52 12.51
CA LYS A 138 -9.24 13.40 11.79
C LYS A 138 -9.33 13.02 10.32
N SER A 139 -8.19 12.85 9.65
CA SER A 139 -8.14 12.48 8.23
C SER A 139 -8.82 11.12 7.99
N LEU A 140 -8.54 10.14 8.85
CA LEU A 140 -9.14 8.82 8.80
C LEU A 140 -10.65 8.85 9.07
N ALA A 141 -11.10 9.62 10.07
CA ALA A 141 -12.53 9.75 10.37
C ALA A 141 -13.29 10.43 9.22
N HIS A 142 -12.68 11.44 8.58
CA HIS A 142 -13.24 12.10 7.40
C HIS A 142 -13.41 11.12 6.23
N LEU A 143 -12.37 10.34 5.92
CA LEU A 143 -12.43 9.29 4.91
C LEU A 143 -13.50 8.25 5.21
N CYS A 144 -13.59 7.80 6.47
CA CYS A 144 -14.61 6.82 6.87
C CYS A 144 -16.02 7.34 6.58
N LEU A 145 -16.31 8.61 6.93
CA LEU A 145 -17.60 9.24 6.64
C LEU A 145 -17.87 9.34 5.13
N GLY A 146 -16.88 9.77 4.35
CA GLY A 146 -16.99 9.89 2.89
C GLY A 146 -17.19 8.56 2.17
N LEU A 147 -16.60 7.48 2.68
CA LEU A 147 -16.64 6.14 2.12
C LEU A 147 -17.68 5.22 2.78
N ALA A 148 -18.58 5.79 3.59
CA ALA A 148 -19.65 5.07 4.30
C ALA A 148 -19.15 3.91 5.20
N ILE A 149 -17.99 4.08 5.83
CA ILE A 149 -17.46 3.24 6.90
C ILE A 149 -17.81 3.89 8.24
N ALA A 150 -18.00 3.08 9.28
CA ALA A 150 -18.04 3.61 10.63
C ALA A 150 -16.73 4.40 10.92
N PRO A 151 -16.78 5.57 11.57
CA PRO A 151 -15.56 6.26 11.98
C PRO A 151 -14.94 5.60 13.22
N PRO A 152 -13.61 5.73 13.43
CA PRO A 152 -12.97 5.26 14.65
C PRO A 152 -13.41 6.09 15.86
N SER A 153 -13.49 5.47 17.03
CA SER A 153 -13.73 6.18 18.30
C SER A 153 -12.57 7.11 18.62
N CYS A 154 -12.79 8.42 18.53
CA CYS A 154 -11.78 9.43 18.86
C CYS A 154 -11.74 9.67 20.39
N GLN A 155 -10.75 9.10 21.07
CA GLN A 155 -10.53 9.24 22.52
C GLN A 155 -9.03 9.42 22.81
N PRO A 156 -8.64 10.04 23.94
CA PRO A 156 -7.24 10.08 24.35
C PRO A 156 -6.64 8.66 24.47
N GLY A 157 -5.44 8.44 23.92
CA GLY A 157 -4.79 7.11 23.92
C GLY A 157 -5.23 6.18 22.78
N MET A 158 -5.93 6.70 21.76
CA MET A 158 -6.42 5.93 20.61
C MET A 158 -5.34 5.50 19.61
N GLU A 159 -4.09 5.95 19.74
CA GLU A 159 -3.01 5.70 18.77
C GLU A 159 -2.85 4.19 18.49
N ALA A 160 -2.94 3.38 19.54
CA ALA A 160 -2.83 1.93 19.42
C ALA A 160 -4.02 1.29 18.69
N SER A 161 -5.24 1.80 18.88
CA SER A 161 -6.44 1.27 18.20
C SER A 161 -6.50 1.72 16.75
N LEU A 162 -5.99 2.92 16.44
CA LEU A 162 -5.88 3.42 15.09
C LEU A 162 -4.90 2.62 14.23
N ARG A 163 -3.85 2.04 14.82
CA ARG A 163 -2.83 1.26 14.10
C ARG A 163 -3.41 0.14 13.24
N SER A 164 -4.51 -0.49 13.68
CA SER A 164 -5.17 -1.58 12.96
C SER A 164 -6.52 -1.18 12.36
N TYR A 165 -6.87 0.11 12.36
CA TYR A 165 -8.18 0.59 11.91
C TYR A 165 -8.13 1.14 10.48
N PRO A 166 -9.07 0.78 9.58
CA PRO A 166 -10.08 -0.25 9.77
C PRO A 166 -9.47 -1.66 9.77
N ASN A 167 -10.12 -2.58 10.48
CA ASN A 167 -9.64 -3.95 10.59
C ASN A 167 -9.69 -4.65 9.22
N CYS A 168 -8.52 -4.96 8.68
CA CYS A 168 -8.37 -5.80 7.49
C CYS A 168 -8.23 -7.26 7.89
N ARG A 169 -8.80 -8.18 7.10
CA ARG A 169 -8.67 -9.62 7.32
C ARG A 169 -7.37 -10.12 6.68
N PRO A 170 -6.48 -10.77 7.45
CA PRO A 170 -5.23 -11.29 6.90
C PRO A 170 -5.44 -12.53 6.04
N THR A 171 -4.56 -12.73 5.06
CA THR A 171 -4.45 -13.99 4.32
C THR A 171 -3.61 -15.01 5.12
N LYS A 172 -3.67 -16.29 4.74
CA LYS A 172 -2.90 -17.36 5.40
C LYS A 172 -1.45 -17.45 4.91
N ASP A 173 -1.23 -17.24 3.61
CA ASP A 173 0.09 -17.25 2.98
C ASP A 173 0.19 -16.01 2.07
N PRO A 174 0.78 -14.91 2.57
CA PRO A 174 0.89 -13.69 1.78
C PRO A 174 1.68 -13.85 0.48
N LEU A 175 2.68 -14.75 0.45
CA LEU A 175 3.49 -14.97 -0.73
C LEU A 175 2.76 -15.82 -1.79
N ALA A 176 1.75 -16.61 -1.42
CA ALA A 176 0.96 -17.38 -2.37
C ALA A 176 0.34 -16.49 -3.46
N PHE A 177 -0.21 -15.33 -3.08
CA PHE A 177 -0.75 -14.35 -4.03
C PHE A 177 0.33 -13.90 -5.02
N TRP A 178 1.49 -13.49 -4.52
CA TRP A 178 2.61 -13.00 -5.34
C TRP A 178 3.25 -14.08 -6.21
N ARG A 179 3.06 -15.36 -5.90
CA ARG A 179 3.45 -16.49 -6.75
C ARG A 179 2.37 -16.88 -7.77
N GLY A 180 1.19 -16.27 -7.72
CA GLY A 180 0.04 -16.63 -8.56
C GLY A 180 -0.72 -17.90 -8.14
N LEU A 181 -0.68 -18.23 -6.84
CA LEU A 181 -1.30 -19.43 -6.26
C LEU A 181 -2.55 -19.13 -5.42
N GLY A 182 -2.90 -17.85 -5.24
CA GLY A 182 -3.98 -17.37 -4.37
C GLY A 182 -4.97 -16.47 -5.07
#